data_AF-A0A836XHU2-F1
#
_entry.id   AF-A0A836XHU2-F1
#
_cell.length_a   1.000
_cell.length_b   1.000
_cell.length_c   1.000
_cell.angle_alpha   90.00
_cell.angle_beta   90.00
_cell.angle_gamma   90.00
#
_symmetry.space_group_name_H-M   'P 1'
#
loop_
_entity.id
_entity.type
_entity.pdbx_description
1 polymer ?
#
loop_
_entity_poly.entity_id
_entity_poly.type
_entity_poly.pdbx_seq_one_letter_code
_entity_poly.pdbx_strand_id
1 'polypeptide(L)'
;MRLASILILTTLLWTFSTMPTTAADRPLLVLDGKAAKLVVDLGGGSISDFHLKSNDLNPLQWDSWAFSETPEAEPPMEPRSMGHFLCLDRWGPATEAELGRGMEWHGEATRVWWTLDQKANKKDGYLNAAMSAELPLAGLKVTRTISMGEKQSIFTVSEAVTNTRHLGRIYNIVQHPTIGPPFLDESTIVDANGTRGFMQERPMPTPEVPEVRWPNALQMDGTEVDLRRLTDDSSPGVVSYIVEEEYGWTTAINASEGLLIGYLWPTADYPWFDAWRHVKDGKPFARGLEFGTTGLHQPGPVLVEKGKIFDEKIFRFIDADETQVFSYANFLMEIPKDFAGVAAIDYAGDTLVIREDGGHSRTLTMDVGTLFPAD
;
A
#
# COMPACT_ATOMS: atom_id res chain seq x y z
N MET A 1 -73.74 31.15 20.67
CA MET A 1 -73.54 29.68 20.65
C MET A 1 -73.27 29.23 19.23
N ARG A 2 -72.02 28.95 18.89
CA ARG A 2 -71.66 28.20 17.67
C ARG A 2 -70.51 27.26 18.07
N LEU A 3 -70.77 25.96 17.92
CA LEU A 3 -69.83 24.88 18.19
C LEU A 3 -68.73 24.89 17.12
N ALA A 4 -67.47 24.73 17.55
CA ALA A 4 -66.34 24.47 16.68
C ALA A 4 -66.16 22.95 16.54
N SER A 5 -66.23 22.45 15.31
CA SER A 5 -65.90 21.07 14.95
C SER A 5 -64.39 20.93 14.79
N ILE A 6 -63.79 20.01 15.53
CA ILE A 6 -62.39 19.63 15.41
C ILE A 6 -62.29 18.53 14.35
N LEU A 7 -61.54 18.78 13.28
CA LEU A 7 -61.18 17.79 12.26
C LEU A 7 -59.76 17.28 12.58
N ILE A 8 -59.63 16.02 12.98
CA ILE A 8 -58.34 15.38 13.22
C ILE A 8 -57.86 14.78 11.89
N LEU A 9 -56.80 15.36 11.33
CA LEU A 9 -56.12 14.86 10.14
C LEU A 9 -55.00 13.90 10.60
N THR A 10 -55.16 12.61 10.38
CA THR A 10 -54.14 11.60 10.65
C THR A 10 -53.12 11.57 9.52
N THR A 11 -51.93 12.12 9.75
CA THR A 11 -50.77 11.97 8.86
C THR A 11 -50.08 10.63 9.11
N LEU A 12 -50.09 9.75 8.12
CA LEU A 12 -49.38 8.47 8.13
C LEU A 12 -47.89 8.73 7.80
N LEU A 13 -47.03 8.72 8.82
CA LEU A 13 -45.58 8.79 8.65
C LEU A 13 -45.07 7.42 8.18
N TRP A 14 -44.54 7.36 6.97
CA TRP A 14 -43.75 6.22 6.50
C TRP A 14 -42.36 6.32 7.13
N THR A 15 -42.11 5.52 8.15
CA THR A 15 -40.77 5.32 8.70
C THR A 15 -40.00 4.40 7.76
N PHE A 16 -39.06 4.95 6.99
CA PHE A 16 -38.00 4.14 6.40
C PHE A 16 -37.13 3.62 7.54
N SER A 17 -37.24 2.33 7.86
CA SER A 17 -36.25 1.66 8.69
C SER A 17 -34.95 1.58 7.90
N THR A 18 -33.97 2.42 8.25
CA THR A 18 -32.58 2.17 7.91
C THR A 18 -32.13 0.96 8.73
N MET A 19 -32.07 -0.20 8.10
CA MET A 19 -31.35 -1.34 8.67
C MET A 19 -29.89 -0.91 8.90
N PRO A 20 -29.28 -1.23 10.04
CA PRO A 20 -27.85 -1.01 10.22
C PRO A 20 -27.09 -1.89 9.22
N THR A 21 -26.45 -1.28 8.22
CA THR A 21 -25.49 -1.94 7.33
C THR A 21 -24.25 -2.31 8.14
N THR A 22 -23.91 -3.59 8.15
CA THR A 22 -22.75 -4.15 8.86
C THR A 22 -21.48 -4.02 8.02
N ALA A 23 -20.29 -4.16 8.61
CA ALA A 23 -19.04 -4.16 7.85
C ALA A 23 -19.00 -5.18 6.67
N ALA A 24 -19.86 -6.21 6.69
CA ALA A 24 -20.01 -7.21 5.64
C ALA A 24 -20.66 -6.69 4.33
N ASP A 25 -21.24 -5.48 4.33
CA ASP A 25 -21.94 -4.90 3.18
C ASP A 25 -21.09 -3.93 2.35
N ARG A 26 -19.80 -3.77 2.69
CA ARG A 26 -18.90 -2.88 1.96
C ARG A 26 -18.76 -3.33 0.51
N PRO A 27 -18.93 -2.43 -0.48
CA PRO A 27 -18.80 -2.81 -1.88
C PRO A 27 -17.36 -3.19 -2.21
N LEU A 28 -17.21 -4.34 -2.88
CA LEU A 28 -15.93 -4.95 -3.21
C LEU A 28 -15.77 -5.11 -4.73
N LEU A 29 -14.53 -5.00 -5.19
CA LEU A 29 -14.08 -5.56 -6.46
C LEU A 29 -13.37 -6.89 -6.17
N VAL A 30 -13.77 -7.95 -6.85
CA VAL A 30 -13.17 -9.29 -6.70
C VAL A 30 -12.66 -9.79 -8.06
N LEU A 31 -11.40 -10.19 -8.10
CA LEU A 31 -10.83 -10.96 -9.20
C LEU A 31 -10.54 -12.37 -8.66
N ASP A 32 -11.30 -13.37 -9.11
CA ASP A 32 -11.19 -14.76 -8.65
C ASP A 32 -10.56 -15.62 -9.75
N GLY A 33 -9.24 -15.79 -9.66
CA GLY A 33 -8.46 -16.61 -10.57
C GLY A 33 -8.42 -18.08 -10.15
N LYS A 34 -7.67 -18.88 -10.91
CA LYS A 34 -7.44 -20.31 -10.61
C LYS A 34 -6.29 -20.52 -9.63
N ALA A 35 -5.31 -19.63 -9.61
CA ALA A 35 -4.15 -19.72 -8.73
C ALA A 35 -4.28 -18.83 -7.49
N ALA A 36 -4.92 -17.66 -7.61
CA ALA A 36 -5.10 -16.72 -6.52
C ALA A 36 -6.44 -15.97 -6.62
N LYS A 37 -6.84 -15.36 -5.52
CA LYS A 37 -7.97 -14.44 -5.43
C LYS A 37 -7.48 -13.09 -4.91
N LEU A 38 -7.95 -12.02 -5.54
CA LEU A 38 -7.69 -10.62 -5.16
C LEU A 38 -9.02 -9.94 -4.81
N VAL A 39 -9.03 -9.18 -3.71
CA VAL A 39 -10.16 -8.36 -3.27
C VAL A 39 -9.70 -6.94 -3.01
N VAL A 40 -10.44 -5.98 -3.58
CA VAL A 40 -10.29 -4.55 -3.31
C VAL A 40 -11.55 -4.05 -2.63
N ASP A 41 -11.38 -3.42 -1.46
CA ASP A 41 -12.43 -2.69 -0.76
C ASP A 41 -12.58 -1.29 -1.37
N LEU A 42 -13.79 -0.96 -1.86
CA LEU A 42 -14.01 0.33 -2.53
C LEU A 42 -14.05 1.52 -1.55
N GLY A 43 -14.21 1.30 -0.25
CA GLY A 43 -14.13 2.36 0.76
C GLY A 43 -12.67 2.65 1.12
N GLY A 44 -11.99 3.38 0.25
CA GLY A 44 -10.57 3.72 0.36
C GLY A 44 -9.69 3.05 -0.69
N GLY A 45 -10.26 2.16 -1.52
CA GLY A 45 -9.55 1.52 -2.63
C GLY A 45 -8.43 0.58 -2.19
N SER A 46 -8.51 0.05 -0.97
CA SER A 46 -7.49 -0.81 -0.40
C SER A 46 -7.56 -2.22 -0.99
N ILE A 47 -6.43 -2.79 -1.39
CA ILE A 47 -6.32 -4.23 -1.62
C ILE A 47 -6.32 -4.89 -0.24
N SER A 48 -7.48 -5.42 0.16
CA SER A 48 -7.71 -5.97 1.49
C SER A 48 -7.42 -7.47 1.56
N ASP A 49 -7.37 -8.17 0.42
CA ASP A 49 -7.06 -9.59 0.38
C ASP A 49 -6.35 -9.98 -0.92
N PHE A 50 -5.23 -10.69 -0.78
CA PHE A 50 -4.61 -11.44 -1.86
C PHE A 50 -4.06 -12.76 -1.32
N HIS A 51 -4.65 -13.88 -1.74
CA HIS A 51 -4.24 -15.22 -1.28
C HIS A 51 -4.25 -16.25 -2.41
N LEU A 52 -3.53 -17.35 -2.18
CA LEU A 52 -3.49 -18.49 -3.09
C LEU A 52 -4.76 -19.34 -2.97
N LYS A 53 -5.23 -19.95 -4.05
CA LYS A 53 -6.34 -20.91 -3.96
C LYS A 53 -5.97 -22.20 -3.23
N SER A 54 -4.67 -22.48 -3.07
CA SER A 54 -4.14 -23.60 -2.29
C SER A 54 -3.90 -23.25 -0.82
N ASN A 55 -3.88 -21.96 -0.46
CA ASN A 55 -3.61 -21.46 0.88
C ASN A 55 -4.38 -20.15 1.13
N ASP A 56 -5.40 -20.22 1.97
CA ASP A 56 -6.29 -19.09 2.30
C ASP A 56 -5.62 -18.02 3.20
N LEU A 57 -4.34 -18.17 3.55
CA LEU A 57 -3.59 -17.17 4.29
C LEU A 57 -3.39 -15.91 3.45
N ASN A 58 -4.02 -14.81 3.87
CA ASN A 58 -3.80 -13.48 3.33
C ASN A 58 -2.68 -12.77 4.11
N PRO A 59 -1.57 -12.35 3.47
CA PRO A 59 -0.54 -11.55 4.12
C PRO A 59 -1.00 -10.14 4.49
N LEU A 60 -1.94 -9.56 3.73
CA LEU A 60 -2.38 -8.15 3.84
C LEU A 60 -3.46 -7.95 4.90
N GLN A 61 -3.26 -8.57 6.08
CA GLN A 61 -4.21 -8.55 7.20
C GLN A 61 -3.93 -7.38 8.14
N TRP A 62 -4.20 -6.17 7.64
CA TRP A 62 -4.09 -4.94 8.42
C TRP A 62 -5.30 -4.03 8.17
N ASP A 63 -5.78 -3.35 9.21
CA ASP A 63 -6.86 -2.36 9.14
C ASP A 63 -6.50 -1.18 10.05
N SER A 64 -6.55 0.04 9.51
CA SER A 64 -6.23 1.26 10.28
C SER A 64 -7.13 1.45 11.50
N TRP A 65 -8.32 0.86 11.51
CA TRP A 65 -9.22 0.88 12.67
C TRP A 65 -8.58 0.29 13.94
N ALA A 66 -7.61 -0.61 13.78
CA ALA A 66 -6.90 -1.23 14.90
C ALA A 66 -6.01 -0.23 15.68
N PHE A 67 -5.82 0.98 15.15
CA PHE A 67 -5.15 2.12 15.78
C PHE A 67 -6.12 3.19 16.32
N SER A 68 -7.43 2.96 16.23
CA SER A 68 -8.43 3.90 16.76
C SER A 68 -8.43 3.93 18.29
N GLU A 69 -9.16 4.88 18.88
CA GLU A 69 -9.38 4.93 20.33
C GLU A 69 -10.19 3.74 20.86
N THR A 70 -10.91 3.03 19.99
CA THR A 70 -11.79 1.90 20.34
C THR A 70 -11.61 0.73 19.35
N PRO A 71 -10.42 0.11 19.27
CA PRO A 71 -10.11 -0.86 18.22
C PRO A 71 -10.90 -2.18 18.32
N GLU A 72 -11.51 -2.47 19.47
CA GLU A 72 -12.32 -3.66 19.76
C GLU A 72 -13.79 -3.48 19.33
N ALA A 73 -14.22 -2.24 19.04
CA ALA A 73 -15.53 -1.99 18.47
C ALA A 73 -15.57 -2.38 16.99
N GLU A 74 -16.77 -2.61 16.45
CA GLU A 74 -16.93 -2.87 15.02
C GLU A 74 -16.39 -1.67 14.21
N PRO A 75 -15.51 -1.91 13.22
CA PRO A 75 -15.01 -0.84 12.38
C PRO A 75 -16.16 -0.11 11.68
N PRO A 76 -16.05 1.22 11.50
CA PRO A 76 -17.12 2.02 10.94
C PRO A 76 -17.25 1.77 9.42
N MET A 77 -18.36 2.20 8.80
CA MET A 77 -18.62 1.96 7.37
C MET A 77 -17.79 2.89 6.47
N GLU A 78 -17.22 3.94 7.04
CA GLU A 78 -16.46 4.98 6.39
C GLU A 78 -15.23 4.40 5.66
N PRO A 79 -14.80 5.04 4.55
CA PRO A 79 -13.55 4.70 3.90
C PRO A 79 -12.36 4.75 4.86
N ARG A 80 -11.47 3.77 4.75
CA ARG A 80 -10.27 3.68 5.58
C ARG A 80 -9.18 2.85 4.91
N SER A 81 -7.97 2.92 5.45
CA SER A 81 -6.83 2.17 4.95
C SER A 81 -6.86 0.72 5.45
N MET A 82 -6.62 -0.24 4.55
CA MET A 82 -6.49 -1.67 4.86
C MET A 82 -5.39 -2.29 4.03
N GLY A 83 -4.82 -3.40 4.48
CA GLY A 83 -3.89 -4.24 3.71
C GLY A 83 -2.86 -3.43 2.91
N HIS A 84 -3.00 -3.43 1.59
CA HIS A 84 -2.29 -2.51 0.70
C HIS A 84 -3.19 -1.35 0.27
N PHE A 85 -2.87 -0.14 0.76
CA PHE A 85 -3.56 1.10 0.42
C PHE A 85 -2.66 2.11 -0.30
N LEU A 86 -3.29 3.09 -0.96
CA LEU A 86 -2.61 4.14 -1.71
C LEU A 86 -2.48 5.41 -0.88
N CYS A 87 -1.26 5.87 -0.65
CA CYS A 87 -1.01 7.22 -0.15
C CYS A 87 -0.98 8.20 -1.33
N LEU A 88 -2.00 9.03 -1.47
CA LEU A 88 -2.14 10.04 -2.52
C LEU A 88 -3.04 11.16 -1.97
N ASP A 89 -2.60 12.40 -1.84
CA ASP A 89 -1.56 13.20 -2.54
C ASP A 89 -0.21 13.34 -1.83
N ARG A 90 -0.02 12.59 -0.75
CA ARG A 90 1.14 12.66 0.14
C ARG A 90 1.33 11.36 0.91
N TRP A 91 2.55 11.11 1.35
CA TRP A 91 2.95 10.19 2.40
C TRP A 91 3.52 10.99 3.56
N GLY A 92 2.99 10.79 4.76
CA GLY A 92 3.26 11.65 5.91
C GLY A 92 2.10 12.55 6.32
N PRO A 93 2.37 13.40 7.32
CA PRO A 93 1.36 14.26 7.91
C PRO A 93 0.98 15.42 6.97
N ALA A 94 -0.21 15.94 7.16
CA ALA A 94 -0.59 17.25 6.67
C ALA A 94 -0.06 18.36 7.59
N THR A 95 0.07 19.59 7.07
CA THR A 95 0.36 20.75 7.93
C THR A 95 -0.82 21.03 8.87
N GLU A 96 -0.60 21.76 9.97
CA GLU A 96 -1.69 22.17 10.88
C GLU A 96 -2.82 22.90 10.16
N ALA A 97 -2.48 23.75 9.18
CA ALA A 97 -3.45 24.49 8.39
C ALA A 97 -4.30 23.57 7.49
N GLU A 98 -3.69 22.53 6.91
CA GLU A 98 -4.37 21.53 6.08
C GLU A 98 -5.22 20.56 6.92
N LEU A 99 -4.75 20.17 8.11
CA LEU A 99 -5.53 19.42 9.10
C LEU A 99 -6.81 20.17 9.47
N GLY A 100 -6.71 21.48 9.71
CA GLY A 100 -7.86 22.36 9.93
C GLY A 100 -8.83 22.47 8.75
N ARG A 101 -8.47 21.92 7.58
CA ARG A 101 -9.29 21.83 6.37
C ARG A 101 -9.67 20.40 5.99
N GLY A 102 -9.36 19.42 6.84
CA GLY A 102 -9.77 18.03 6.69
C GLY A 102 -8.79 17.12 5.95
N MET A 103 -7.63 17.61 5.50
CA MET A 103 -6.57 16.76 4.97
C MET A 103 -5.80 16.10 6.13
N GLU A 104 -5.62 14.79 6.10
CA GLU A 104 -4.94 14.04 7.17
C GLU A 104 -3.64 13.40 6.67
N TRP A 105 -3.14 12.44 7.44
CA TRP A 105 -1.98 11.63 7.08
C TRP A 105 -2.26 10.82 5.82
N HIS A 106 -1.24 10.64 5.00
CA HIS A 106 -1.27 9.76 3.82
C HIS A 106 -2.25 10.16 2.71
N GLY A 107 -2.78 11.39 2.76
CA GLY A 107 -3.60 11.96 1.71
C GLY A 107 -5.07 11.55 1.78
N GLU A 108 -5.75 11.65 0.64
CA GLU A 108 -7.21 11.58 0.54
C GLU A 108 -7.70 10.23 -0.03
N ALA A 109 -6.87 9.50 -0.77
CA ALA A 109 -7.29 8.31 -1.51
C ALA A 109 -7.92 7.20 -0.66
N THR A 110 -7.47 7.03 0.59
CA THR A 110 -8.03 6.03 1.52
C THR A 110 -9.30 6.50 2.24
N ARG A 111 -9.67 7.76 2.05
CA ARG A 111 -10.74 8.44 2.79
C ARG A 111 -11.97 8.74 1.92
N VAL A 112 -11.96 8.25 0.69
CA VAL A 112 -13.05 8.41 -0.28
C VAL A 112 -13.54 7.06 -0.78
N TRP A 113 -14.76 7.05 -1.27
CA TRP A 113 -15.31 5.90 -1.98
C TRP A 113 -14.80 5.88 -3.41
N TRP A 114 -14.23 4.75 -3.80
CA TRP A 114 -13.81 4.48 -5.16
C TRP A 114 -15.00 4.00 -5.99
N THR A 115 -15.05 4.47 -7.24
CA THR A 115 -16.05 4.05 -8.22
C THR A 115 -15.52 2.86 -9.01
N LEU A 116 -16.34 1.83 -9.15
CA LEU A 116 -16.03 0.69 -10.01
C LEU A 116 -16.38 1.03 -11.47
N ASP A 117 -15.37 1.41 -12.25
CA ASP A 117 -15.53 1.81 -13.66
C ASP A 117 -15.72 0.60 -14.58
N GLN A 118 -14.99 -0.48 -14.30
CA GLN A 118 -15.08 -1.74 -15.03
C GLN A 118 -15.03 -2.91 -14.05
N LYS A 119 -16.13 -3.68 -14.02
CA LYS A 119 -16.19 -4.97 -13.33
C LYS A 119 -15.15 -5.93 -13.88
N ALA A 120 -14.65 -6.82 -13.01
CA ALA A 120 -13.76 -7.90 -13.40
C ALA A 120 -14.32 -8.66 -14.62
N ASN A 121 -13.54 -8.70 -15.68
CA ASN A 121 -13.84 -9.50 -16.86
C ASN A 121 -12.60 -10.28 -17.29
N LYS A 122 -12.85 -11.43 -17.92
CA LYS A 122 -11.79 -12.30 -18.39
C LYS A 122 -11.48 -12.01 -19.85
N LYS A 123 -10.21 -11.77 -20.16
CA LYS A 123 -9.71 -11.56 -21.51
C LYS A 123 -8.28 -12.07 -21.63
N ASP A 124 -8.00 -12.85 -22.67
CA ASP A 124 -6.64 -13.31 -23.05
C ASP A 124 -5.85 -14.00 -21.91
N GLY A 125 -6.55 -14.73 -21.03
CA GLY A 125 -5.92 -15.42 -19.89
C GLY A 125 -5.71 -14.55 -18.65
N TYR A 126 -6.21 -13.32 -18.65
CA TYR A 126 -6.16 -12.37 -17.54
C TYR A 126 -7.56 -11.96 -17.08
N LEU A 127 -7.68 -11.62 -15.81
CA LEU A 127 -8.83 -10.96 -15.21
C LEU A 127 -8.52 -9.46 -15.12
N ASN A 128 -9.32 -8.63 -15.76
CA ASN A 128 -9.10 -7.19 -15.88
C ASN A 128 -10.24 -6.41 -15.21
N ALA A 129 -9.89 -5.41 -14.43
CA ALA A 129 -10.82 -4.50 -13.78
C ALA A 129 -10.28 -3.07 -13.76
N ALA A 130 -11.17 -2.09 -13.62
CA ALA A 130 -10.79 -0.69 -13.49
C ALA A 130 -11.68 0.02 -12.48
N MET A 131 -11.09 0.97 -11.77
CA MET A 131 -11.73 1.75 -10.72
C MET A 131 -11.08 3.12 -10.60
N SER A 132 -11.79 4.09 -10.06
CA SER A 132 -11.27 5.44 -9.91
C SER A 132 -11.74 6.14 -8.64
N ALA A 133 -11.00 7.15 -8.21
CA ALA A 133 -11.37 8.03 -7.12
C ALA A 133 -11.10 9.48 -7.51
N GLU A 134 -12.06 10.34 -7.16
CA GLU A 134 -11.90 11.80 -7.20
C GLU A 134 -11.44 12.27 -5.82
N LEU A 135 -10.37 13.07 -5.78
CA LEU A 135 -9.74 13.58 -4.57
C LEU A 135 -9.94 15.10 -4.51
N PRO A 136 -11.12 15.59 -4.08
CA PRO A 136 -11.47 17.00 -4.18
C PRO A 136 -10.59 17.92 -3.33
N LEU A 137 -10.14 17.50 -2.14
CA LEU A 137 -9.22 18.30 -1.32
C LEU A 137 -7.87 18.43 -2.02
N ALA A 138 -7.34 17.33 -2.55
CA ALA A 138 -6.08 17.31 -3.28
C ALA A 138 -6.17 17.99 -4.67
N GLY A 139 -7.36 18.03 -5.28
CA GLY A 139 -7.50 18.41 -6.68
C GLY A 139 -6.89 17.40 -7.64
N LEU A 140 -6.96 16.12 -7.29
CA LEU A 140 -6.42 15.03 -8.10
C LEU A 140 -7.54 14.03 -8.43
N LYS A 141 -7.32 13.25 -9.48
CA LYS A 141 -8.07 12.04 -9.78
C LYS A 141 -7.09 10.89 -9.95
N VAL A 142 -7.44 9.70 -9.49
CA VAL A 142 -6.70 8.48 -9.80
C VAL A 142 -7.61 7.48 -10.50
N THR A 143 -7.12 6.89 -11.59
CA THR A 143 -7.72 5.71 -12.21
C THR A 143 -6.76 4.56 -12.07
N ARG A 144 -7.20 3.48 -11.42
CA ARG A 144 -6.47 2.24 -11.24
C ARG A 144 -7.01 1.17 -12.17
N THR A 145 -6.13 0.58 -12.96
CA THR A 145 -6.40 -0.64 -13.73
C THR A 145 -5.64 -1.80 -13.11
N ILE A 146 -6.33 -2.93 -12.94
CA ILE A 146 -5.75 -4.17 -12.40
C ILE A 146 -5.86 -5.26 -13.46
N SER A 147 -4.76 -5.96 -13.71
CA SER A 147 -4.73 -7.17 -14.54
C SER A 147 -4.09 -8.32 -13.76
N MET A 148 -4.89 -9.35 -13.45
CA MET A 148 -4.46 -10.54 -12.71
C MET A 148 -4.39 -11.76 -13.63
N GLY A 149 -3.30 -12.52 -13.57
CA GLY A 149 -3.18 -13.78 -14.31
C GLY A 149 -4.27 -14.76 -13.89
N GLU A 150 -4.97 -15.40 -14.85
CA GLU A 150 -5.99 -16.39 -14.49
C GLU A 150 -5.35 -17.62 -13.83
N LYS A 151 -4.15 -18.02 -14.27
CA LYS A 151 -3.47 -19.25 -13.83
C LYS A 151 -2.23 -18.99 -12.99
N GLN A 152 -1.89 -17.73 -12.77
CA GLN A 152 -0.73 -17.31 -12.01
C GLN A 152 -1.18 -16.49 -10.81
N SER A 153 -0.44 -16.61 -9.71
CA SER A 153 -0.65 -15.86 -8.49
C SER A 153 0.06 -14.50 -8.57
N ILE A 154 -0.25 -13.71 -9.60
CA ILE A 154 0.31 -12.38 -9.83
C ILE A 154 -0.74 -11.44 -10.43
N PHE A 155 -0.69 -10.19 -10.02
CA PHE A 155 -1.39 -9.09 -10.70
C PHE A 155 -0.48 -7.89 -10.91
N THR A 156 -0.81 -7.11 -11.91
CA THR A 156 -0.23 -5.79 -12.19
C THR A 156 -1.26 -4.72 -11.90
N VAL A 157 -0.76 -3.57 -11.49
CA VAL A 157 -1.53 -2.36 -11.26
C VAL A 157 -0.88 -1.24 -12.06
N SER A 158 -1.71 -0.47 -12.75
CA SER A 158 -1.33 0.81 -13.36
C SER A 158 -2.28 1.89 -12.84
N GLU A 159 -1.71 2.96 -12.32
CA GLU A 159 -2.42 4.09 -11.73
C GLU A 159 -2.12 5.37 -12.50
N ALA A 160 -3.15 5.90 -13.16
CA ALA A 160 -3.10 7.19 -13.84
C ALA A 160 -3.57 8.28 -12.87
N VAL A 161 -2.65 9.10 -12.38
CA VAL A 161 -2.92 10.26 -11.51
C VAL A 161 -3.04 11.50 -12.37
N THR A 162 -4.18 12.18 -12.31
CA THR A 162 -4.47 13.38 -13.09
C THR A 162 -4.66 14.58 -12.18
N ASN A 163 -3.98 15.69 -12.48
CA ASN A 163 -4.27 16.96 -11.83
C ASN A 163 -5.55 17.56 -12.44
N THR A 164 -6.59 17.74 -11.63
CA THR A 164 -7.88 18.27 -12.08
C THR A 164 -8.00 19.79 -11.89
N ARG A 165 -6.88 20.46 -11.56
CA ARG A 165 -6.80 21.91 -11.35
C ARG A 165 -6.07 22.59 -12.52
N HIS A 166 -6.34 23.88 -12.68
CA HIS A 166 -5.74 24.73 -13.73
C HIS A 166 -4.31 25.22 -13.41
N LEU A 167 -3.71 24.76 -12.31
CA LEU A 167 -2.35 25.12 -11.90
C LEU A 167 -1.61 23.85 -11.51
N GLY A 168 -0.34 23.77 -11.89
CA GLY A 168 0.53 22.71 -11.45
C GLY A 168 0.82 22.76 -9.94
N ARG A 169 1.13 21.60 -9.37
CA ARG A 169 1.43 21.45 -7.94
C ARG A 169 2.49 20.37 -7.70
N ILE A 170 3.12 20.43 -6.53
CA ILE A 170 3.87 19.28 -6.02
C ILE A 170 2.93 18.26 -5.37
N TYR A 171 3.33 17.00 -5.42
CA TYR A 171 2.68 15.90 -4.71
C TYR A 171 3.67 14.74 -4.54
N ASN A 172 3.26 13.72 -3.80
CA ASN A 172 3.89 12.41 -3.90
C ASN A 172 2.83 11.31 -3.83
N ILE A 173 3.25 10.12 -4.27
CA ILE A 173 2.50 8.88 -4.30
C ILE A 173 3.37 7.79 -3.68
N VAL A 174 2.78 7.03 -2.75
CA VAL A 174 3.41 5.89 -2.09
C VAL A 174 2.40 4.74 -2.04
N GLN A 175 2.83 3.57 -2.50
CA GLN A 175 2.13 2.31 -2.28
C GLN A 175 2.46 1.84 -0.87
N HIS A 176 1.42 1.55 -0.06
CA HIS A 176 1.60 1.17 1.33
C HIS A 176 1.08 -0.25 1.62
N PRO A 177 1.69 -1.31 1.06
CA PRO A 177 1.39 -2.67 1.48
C PRO A 177 1.73 -2.88 2.95
N THR A 178 0.76 -3.34 3.71
CA THR A 178 0.93 -3.62 5.13
C THR A 178 0.60 -5.07 5.40
N ILE A 179 1.62 -5.82 5.84
CA ILE A 179 1.43 -7.18 6.33
C ILE A 179 1.09 -7.18 7.82
N GLY A 180 0.28 -8.15 8.24
CA GLY A 180 -0.14 -8.31 9.62
C GLY A 180 -0.35 -9.78 10.01
N PRO A 181 -0.58 -10.08 11.30
CA PRO A 181 -0.86 -11.44 11.75
C PRO A 181 -2.12 -12.02 11.07
N PRO A 182 -2.19 -13.33 10.82
CA PRO A 182 -1.26 -14.36 11.28
C PRO A 182 -0.05 -14.59 10.37
N PHE A 183 0.04 -13.93 9.20
CA PHE A 183 1.21 -14.07 8.34
C PHE A 183 2.45 -13.41 8.95
N LEU A 184 2.30 -12.23 9.54
CA LEU A 184 3.37 -11.53 10.25
C LEU A 184 3.57 -12.11 11.66
N ASP A 185 4.76 -12.63 11.91
CA ASP A 185 5.28 -13.05 13.20
C ASP A 185 6.79 -12.82 13.31
N GLU A 186 7.40 -13.21 14.42
CA GLU A 186 8.85 -13.04 14.67
C GLU A 186 9.76 -13.82 13.71
N SER A 187 9.22 -14.83 13.02
CA SER A 187 9.94 -15.62 12.03
C SER A 187 9.95 -14.97 10.65
N THR A 188 9.04 -14.01 10.42
CA THR A 188 8.85 -13.36 9.13
C THR A 188 10.10 -12.60 8.70
N ILE A 189 10.54 -12.82 7.46
CA ILE A 189 11.69 -12.15 6.85
C ILE A 189 11.18 -11.19 5.80
N VAL A 190 11.67 -9.95 5.82
CA VAL A 190 11.51 -9.02 4.70
C VAL A 190 12.84 -8.82 4.01
N ASP A 191 12.82 -8.91 2.70
CA ASP A 191 13.98 -8.65 1.84
C ASP A 191 13.62 -7.57 0.82
N ALA A 192 14.61 -6.79 0.39
CA ALA A 192 14.44 -5.73 -0.61
C ALA A 192 15.79 -5.45 -1.31
N ASN A 193 15.76 -4.74 -2.44
CA ASN A 193 16.97 -4.21 -3.10
C ASN A 193 17.20 -2.71 -2.84
N GLY A 194 16.74 -2.19 -1.70
CA GLY A 194 17.18 -0.88 -1.23
C GLY A 194 18.70 -0.84 -1.10
N THR A 195 19.35 0.28 -1.38
CA THR A 195 20.82 0.41 -1.26
C THR A 195 21.19 1.35 -0.12
N ARG A 196 21.13 2.66 -0.36
CA ARG A 196 21.52 3.72 0.58
C ARG A 196 20.28 4.21 1.31
N GLY A 197 20.34 4.28 2.63
CA GLY A 197 19.18 4.58 3.44
C GLY A 197 19.42 5.52 4.60
N PHE A 198 18.30 5.93 5.21
CA PHE A 198 18.27 6.81 6.36
C PHE A 198 17.05 6.54 7.25
N MET A 199 17.16 6.90 8.54
CA MET A 199 16.09 6.69 9.53
C MET A 199 15.25 7.96 9.65
N GLN A 200 13.92 7.83 9.56
CA GLN A 200 13.00 8.98 9.62
C GLN A 200 13.08 9.76 10.96
N GLU A 201 13.52 9.09 12.02
CA GLU A 201 13.68 9.69 13.35
C GLU A 201 14.88 10.65 13.44
N ARG A 202 15.77 10.66 12.43
CA ARG A 202 16.90 11.60 12.40
C ARG A 202 16.41 13.01 12.09
N PRO A 203 17.00 14.03 12.74
CA PRO A 203 16.52 15.39 12.60
C PRO A 203 16.85 15.98 11.22
N MET A 204 15.95 16.85 10.75
CA MET A 204 16.23 17.78 9.65
C MET A 204 17.37 18.76 10.03
N PRO A 205 18.14 19.30 9.06
CA PRO A 205 17.95 19.19 7.61
C PRO A 205 18.70 18.01 6.96
N THR A 206 19.42 17.21 7.74
CA THR A 206 20.26 16.10 7.25
C THR A 206 19.85 14.76 7.87
N PRO A 207 18.58 14.32 7.67
CA PRO A 207 18.14 13.03 8.20
C PRO A 207 18.94 11.86 7.62
N GLU A 208 19.57 12.04 6.47
CA GLU A 208 20.46 11.09 5.80
C GLU A 208 21.84 10.93 6.43
N VAL A 209 22.12 11.63 7.53
CA VAL A 209 23.38 11.54 8.25
C VAL A 209 23.15 10.93 9.65
N PRO A 210 23.73 9.75 9.95
CA PRO A 210 24.56 8.92 9.08
C PRO A 210 23.75 8.17 8.01
N GLU A 211 24.40 7.91 6.87
CA GLU A 211 23.89 7.03 5.82
C GLU A 211 24.03 5.56 6.26
N VAL A 212 23.01 4.75 5.98
CA VAL A 212 23.02 3.30 6.24
C VAL A 212 22.88 2.49 4.95
N ARG A 213 23.08 1.18 5.05
CA ARG A 213 23.02 0.24 3.91
C ARG A 213 22.05 -0.88 4.23
N TRP A 214 21.09 -1.12 3.35
CA TRP A 214 20.17 -2.25 3.51
C TRP A 214 20.97 -3.55 3.76
N PRO A 215 20.55 -4.40 4.71
CA PRO A 215 19.37 -4.25 5.58
C PRO A 215 19.63 -3.53 6.91
N ASN A 216 20.81 -2.94 7.11
CA ASN A 216 21.18 -2.36 8.39
C ASN A 216 20.61 -0.96 8.58
N ALA A 217 20.14 -0.68 9.78
CA ALA A 217 19.81 0.66 10.27
C ALA A 217 20.45 0.92 11.63
N LEU A 218 20.27 2.14 12.16
CA LEU A 218 20.79 2.53 13.47
C LEU A 218 19.68 3.13 14.34
N GLN A 219 19.57 2.66 15.59
CA GLN A 219 18.82 3.37 16.62
C GLN A 219 19.49 4.72 16.96
N MET A 220 18.80 5.56 17.73
CA MET A 220 19.33 6.87 18.13
C MET A 220 20.64 6.78 18.93
N ASP A 221 20.81 5.73 19.72
CA ASP A 221 22.03 5.47 20.51
C ASP A 221 23.18 4.82 19.71
N GLY A 222 22.95 4.50 18.43
CA GLY A 222 23.92 3.87 17.54
C GLY A 222 23.86 2.34 17.51
N THR A 223 22.90 1.71 18.19
CA THR A 223 22.68 0.26 18.09
C THR A 223 22.28 -0.12 16.65
N GLU A 224 22.99 -1.07 16.06
CA GLU A 224 22.68 -1.62 14.75
C GLU A 224 21.43 -2.50 14.80
N VAL A 225 20.58 -2.38 13.78
CA VAL A 225 19.33 -3.14 13.65
C VAL A 225 19.26 -3.73 12.25
N ASP A 226 19.02 -5.04 12.16
CA ASP A 226 18.70 -5.72 10.90
C ASP A 226 17.21 -5.52 10.58
N LEU A 227 16.93 -4.71 9.57
CA LEU A 227 15.57 -4.40 9.11
C LEU A 227 14.87 -5.56 8.40
N ARG A 228 15.55 -6.69 8.15
CA ARG A 228 14.88 -7.91 7.67
C ARG A 228 14.01 -8.54 8.73
N ARG A 229 14.26 -8.26 10.01
CA ARG A 229 13.56 -8.88 11.15
C ARG A 229 12.73 -7.86 11.93
N LEU A 230 11.67 -8.35 12.55
CA LEU A 230 10.85 -7.61 13.51
C LEU A 230 10.47 -8.55 14.65
N THR A 231 10.83 -8.18 15.87
CA THR A 231 10.50 -8.95 17.08
C THR A 231 9.61 -8.10 17.99
N ASP A 232 10.18 -7.55 19.04
CA ASP A 232 9.56 -6.85 20.15
C ASP A 232 9.94 -5.37 20.21
N ASP A 233 10.82 -4.91 19.31
CA ASP A 233 11.21 -3.51 19.16
C ASP A 233 10.96 -3.03 17.73
N SER A 234 10.29 -1.90 17.60
CA SER A 234 10.04 -1.24 16.32
C SER A 234 11.11 -0.20 15.97
N SER A 235 11.99 0.18 16.88
CA SER A 235 13.00 1.23 16.70
C SER A 235 14.15 0.81 15.77
N PRO A 236 14.54 1.62 14.76
CA PRO A 236 13.82 2.79 14.24
C PRO A 236 12.51 2.43 13.54
N GLY A 237 11.44 3.18 13.79
CA GLY A 237 10.08 2.86 13.34
C GLY A 237 9.89 2.87 11.81
N VAL A 238 10.61 3.75 11.11
CA VAL A 238 10.61 3.83 9.65
C VAL A 238 12.03 4.11 9.16
N VAL A 239 12.48 3.35 8.16
CA VAL A 239 13.77 3.55 7.49
C VAL A 239 13.57 3.48 5.99
N SER A 240 14.10 4.46 5.29
CA SER A 240 13.89 4.63 3.85
C SER A 240 15.19 4.39 3.10
N TYR A 241 15.10 3.72 1.95
CA TYR A 241 16.22 3.37 1.10
C TYR A 241 15.90 3.76 -0.34
N ILE A 242 16.89 4.26 -1.08
CA ILE A 242 16.76 4.39 -2.53
C ILE A 242 16.93 3.03 -3.22
N VAL A 243 16.32 2.90 -4.38
CA VAL A 243 16.54 1.79 -5.31
C VAL A 243 17.39 2.29 -6.48
N GLU A 244 18.47 1.58 -6.81
CA GLU A 244 19.42 1.97 -7.86
C GLU A 244 19.46 1.01 -9.06
N GLU A 245 18.66 -0.06 -9.01
CA GLU A 245 18.47 -1.00 -10.13
C GLU A 245 17.33 -0.54 -11.06
N GLU A 246 17.15 -1.20 -12.22
CA GLU A 246 16.04 -0.89 -13.15
C GLU A 246 14.67 -1.09 -12.50
N TYR A 247 14.54 -2.13 -11.68
CA TYR A 247 13.33 -2.44 -10.92
C TYR A 247 13.62 -2.45 -9.43
N GLY A 248 12.71 -1.86 -8.66
CA GLY A 248 12.68 -2.08 -7.21
C GLY A 248 11.86 -3.30 -6.88
N TRP A 249 12.24 -3.99 -5.80
CA TRP A 249 11.48 -5.10 -5.26
C TRP A 249 11.57 -5.17 -3.74
N THR A 250 10.52 -5.73 -3.16
CA THR A 250 10.50 -6.18 -1.77
C THR A 250 9.69 -7.45 -1.65
N THR A 251 10.07 -8.32 -0.72
CA THR A 251 9.33 -9.53 -0.38
C THR A 251 9.17 -9.66 1.10
N ALA A 252 8.10 -10.34 1.52
CA ALA A 252 7.98 -10.90 2.85
C ALA A 252 7.74 -12.39 2.75
N ILE A 253 8.39 -13.18 3.62
CA ILE A 253 8.16 -14.61 3.73
C ILE A 253 7.79 -15.02 5.14
N ASN A 254 6.87 -15.99 5.24
CA ASN A 254 6.69 -16.81 6.43
C ASN A 254 6.90 -18.27 6.01
N ALA A 255 8.11 -18.79 6.27
CA ALA A 255 8.48 -20.13 5.84
C ALA A 255 7.69 -21.22 6.57
N SER A 256 7.30 -21.02 7.84
CA SER A 256 6.44 -21.97 8.56
C SER A 256 5.08 -22.14 7.88
N GLU A 257 4.52 -21.05 7.39
CA GLU A 257 3.27 -21.01 6.62
C GLU A 257 3.46 -21.34 5.12
N GLY A 258 4.70 -21.52 4.69
CA GLY A 258 5.04 -21.89 3.31
C GLY A 258 4.67 -20.83 2.28
N LEU A 259 4.65 -19.55 2.65
CA LEU A 259 4.16 -18.46 1.80
C LEU A 259 5.17 -17.31 1.66
N LEU A 260 5.33 -16.86 0.41
CA LEU A 260 6.00 -15.62 0.03
C LEU A 260 5.00 -14.67 -0.59
N ILE A 261 5.06 -13.39 -0.21
CA ILE A 261 4.49 -12.26 -0.95
C ILE A 261 5.61 -11.38 -1.49
N GLY A 262 5.51 -10.95 -2.74
CA GLY A 262 6.52 -10.12 -3.38
C GLY A 262 5.93 -8.98 -4.20
N TYR A 263 6.66 -7.88 -4.27
CA TYR A 263 6.37 -6.69 -5.06
C TYR A 263 7.54 -6.41 -6.01
N LEU A 264 7.22 -5.92 -7.21
CA LEU A 264 8.17 -5.48 -8.22
C LEU A 264 7.64 -4.21 -8.89
N TRP A 265 8.48 -3.23 -9.17
CA TRP A 265 8.08 -1.99 -9.83
C TRP A 265 9.22 -1.38 -10.64
N PRO A 266 8.96 -0.60 -11.70
CA PRO A 266 9.98 0.23 -12.34
C PRO A 266 10.50 1.29 -11.36
N THR A 267 11.81 1.37 -11.17
CA THR A 267 12.44 2.37 -10.28
C THR A 267 12.14 3.82 -10.72
N ALA A 268 11.91 4.03 -12.02
CA ALA A 268 11.50 5.33 -12.56
C ALA A 268 10.17 5.83 -11.94
N ASP A 269 9.25 4.91 -11.67
CA ASP A 269 7.95 5.19 -11.07
C ASP A 269 8.11 5.42 -9.56
N TYR A 270 8.82 4.51 -8.89
CA TYR A 270 9.01 4.52 -7.43
C TYR A 270 10.49 4.30 -7.05
N PRO A 271 11.27 5.39 -6.89
CA PRO A 271 12.69 5.28 -6.58
C PRO A 271 13.01 4.98 -5.10
N TRP A 272 11.99 4.91 -4.23
CA TRP A 272 12.15 4.71 -2.79
C TRP A 272 11.48 3.42 -2.32
N PHE A 273 12.13 2.75 -1.36
CA PHE A 273 11.57 1.69 -0.53
C PHE A 273 11.57 2.16 0.94
N ASP A 274 10.40 2.15 1.58
CA ASP A 274 10.19 2.64 2.93
C ASP A 274 9.74 1.49 3.84
N ALA A 275 10.61 1.10 4.77
CA ALA A 275 10.39 -0.01 5.67
C ALA A 275 9.79 0.49 7.00
N TRP A 276 8.46 0.40 7.13
CA TRP A 276 7.76 0.69 8.39
C TRP A 276 7.61 -0.56 9.25
N ARG A 277 7.77 -0.38 10.57
CA ARG A 277 7.69 -1.44 11.57
C ARG A 277 6.85 -0.98 12.74
N HIS A 278 5.93 -1.83 13.17
CA HIS A 278 5.13 -1.57 14.36
C HIS A 278 4.98 -2.82 15.22
N VAL A 279 5.25 -2.63 16.51
CA VAL A 279 5.10 -3.64 17.56
C VAL A 279 3.97 -3.22 18.48
N LYS A 280 3.10 -4.17 18.83
CA LYS A 280 2.05 -4.01 19.83
C LYS A 280 2.16 -5.15 20.82
N ASP A 281 2.10 -4.84 22.12
CA ASP A 281 2.18 -5.83 23.20
C ASP A 281 3.43 -6.74 23.12
N GLY A 282 4.57 -6.16 22.68
CA GLY A 282 5.85 -6.85 22.55
C GLY A 282 5.93 -7.85 21.38
N LYS A 283 5.00 -7.78 20.43
CA LYS A 283 4.99 -8.64 19.22
C LYS A 283 4.81 -7.85 17.93
N PRO A 284 5.26 -8.40 16.79
CA PRO A 284 4.98 -7.81 15.48
C PRO A 284 3.48 -7.65 15.28
N PHE A 285 3.05 -6.43 14.92
CA PHE A 285 1.63 -6.11 14.76
C PHE A 285 1.31 -5.62 13.35
N ALA A 286 2.17 -4.78 12.79
CA ALA A 286 2.06 -4.30 11.42
C ALA A 286 3.45 -4.04 10.85
N ARG A 287 3.61 -4.28 9.55
CA ARG A 287 4.86 -4.02 8.84
C ARG A 287 4.59 -3.54 7.43
N GLY A 288 5.08 -2.35 7.12
CA GLY A 288 4.97 -1.73 5.79
C GLY A 288 6.06 -2.23 4.86
N LEU A 289 5.68 -2.60 3.65
CA LEU A 289 6.55 -2.93 2.52
C LEU A 289 6.44 -1.81 1.47
N GLU A 290 6.62 -0.58 1.92
CA GLU A 290 6.15 0.60 1.21
C GLU A 290 7.13 1.02 0.12
N PHE A 291 6.63 1.55 -0.99
CA PHE A 291 7.47 2.04 -2.06
C PHE A 291 6.83 3.22 -2.78
N GLY A 292 7.66 4.19 -3.19
CA GLY A 292 7.16 5.54 -3.37
C GLY A 292 8.01 6.48 -4.20
N THR A 293 7.41 7.63 -4.50
CA THR A 293 8.07 8.79 -5.11
C THR A 293 8.73 9.72 -4.09
N THR A 294 8.55 9.44 -2.80
CA THR A 294 9.24 10.08 -1.69
C THR A 294 9.74 9.00 -0.76
N GLY A 295 10.90 9.24 -0.16
CA GLY A 295 11.36 8.48 0.99
C GLY A 295 11.42 9.32 2.26
N LEU A 296 10.80 10.51 2.30
CA LEU A 296 10.78 11.37 3.48
C LEU A 296 9.33 11.58 3.96
N HIS A 297 9.03 11.15 5.19
CA HIS A 297 7.69 11.13 5.77
C HIS A 297 7.36 12.48 6.42
N GLN A 298 7.24 13.53 5.60
CA GLN A 298 7.15 14.92 6.04
C GLN A 298 6.14 15.73 5.20
N PRO A 299 5.59 16.84 5.72
CA PRO A 299 4.64 17.66 4.99
C PRO A 299 5.30 18.43 3.84
N GLY A 300 4.50 18.83 2.85
CA GLY A 300 4.96 19.45 1.59
C GLY A 300 6.01 20.56 1.74
N PRO A 301 5.87 21.55 2.65
CA PRO A 301 6.88 22.60 2.83
C PRO A 301 8.27 22.07 3.18
N VAL A 302 8.36 21.03 4.02
CA VAL A 302 9.62 20.40 4.41
C VAL A 302 10.23 19.65 3.23
N LEU A 303 9.39 18.96 2.45
CA LEU A 303 9.83 18.27 1.22
C LEU A 303 10.40 19.26 0.21
N VAL A 304 9.75 20.41 0.01
CA VAL A 304 10.22 21.47 -0.91
C VAL A 304 11.54 22.06 -0.44
N GLU A 305 11.67 22.36 0.85
CA GLU A 305 12.89 22.91 1.43
C GLU A 305 14.07 21.94 1.30
N LYS A 306 13.82 20.65 1.55
CA LYS A 306 14.85 19.60 1.43
C LYS A 306 15.19 19.27 -0.02
N GLY A 307 14.20 19.18 -0.89
CA GLY A 307 14.36 18.93 -2.33
C GLY A 307 14.70 17.48 -2.69
N LYS A 308 15.76 16.94 -2.08
CA LYS A 308 16.35 15.64 -2.41
C LYS A 308 17.05 14.99 -1.22
N ILE A 309 17.17 13.67 -1.27
CA ILE A 309 18.06 12.86 -0.40
C ILE A 309 18.79 11.85 -1.30
N PHE A 310 20.10 11.67 -1.11
CA PHE A 310 20.96 10.81 -1.96
C PHE A 310 20.87 11.13 -3.46
N ASP A 311 20.73 12.41 -3.80
CA ASP A 311 20.48 12.95 -5.16
C ASP A 311 19.11 12.62 -5.76
N GLU A 312 18.28 11.87 -5.05
CA GLU A 312 16.97 11.44 -5.50
C GLU A 312 15.85 12.36 -5.01
N LYS A 313 14.87 12.63 -5.87
CA LYS A 313 13.78 13.55 -5.53
C LYS A 313 12.86 12.92 -4.48
N ILE A 314 12.32 13.76 -3.60
CA ILE A 314 11.37 13.37 -2.54
C ILE A 314 9.96 13.93 -2.78
N PHE A 315 9.68 14.34 -4.02
CA PHE A 315 8.35 14.71 -4.51
C PHE A 315 8.36 14.73 -6.04
N ARG A 316 7.16 14.75 -6.62
CA ARG A 316 6.92 15.01 -8.04
C ARG A 316 6.22 16.36 -8.22
N PHE A 317 6.30 16.88 -9.43
CA PHE A 317 5.48 18.01 -9.88
C PHE A 317 4.54 17.47 -10.94
N ILE A 318 3.27 17.88 -10.90
CA ILE A 318 2.25 17.57 -11.89
C ILE A 318 1.61 18.88 -12.34
N ASP A 319 1.64 19.16 -13.64
CA ASP A 319 1.13 20.39 -14.25
C ASP A 319 -0.39 20.37 -14.37
N ALA A 320 -1.00 21.47 -14.78
CA ALA A 320 -2.42 21.58 -15.02
C ALA A 320 -2.90 20.55 -16.07
N ASP A 321 -3.96 19.81 -15.74
CA ASP A 321 -4.55 18.77 -16.60
C ASP A 321 -3.57 17.64 -17.02
N GLU A 322 -2.37 17.59 -16.43
CA GLU A 322 -1.39 16.53 -16.68
C GLU A 322 -1.84 15.22 -16.03
N THR A 323 -1.58 14.10 -16.72
CA THR A 323 -1.70 12.75 -16.19
C THR A 323 -0.32 12.10 -16.13
N GLN A 324 0.03 11.54 -14.97
CA GLN A 324 1.23 10.73 -14.74
C GLN A 324 0.81 9.30 -14.40
N VAL A 325 1.51 8.30 -14.96
CA VAL A 325 1.18 6.87 -14.80
C VAL A 325 2.25 6.19 -13.95
N PHE A 326 1.82 5.33 -13.03
CA PHE A 326 2.71 4.57 -12.16
C PHE A 326 2.29 3.10 -12.11
N SER A 327 3.24 2.18 -12.15
CA SER A 327 2.95 0.76 -12.24
C SER A 327 3.71 -0.09 -11.22
N TYR A 328 3.08 -1.17 -10.76
CA TYR A 328 3.71 -2.20 -9.94
C TYR A 328 3.06 -3.56 -10.18
N ALA A 329 3.76 -4.62 -9.77
CA ALA A 329 3.27 -5.99 -9.74
C ALA A 329 3.33 -6.52 -8.30
N ASN A 330 2.37 -7.38 -7.95
CA ASN A 330 2.37 -8.12 -6.70
C ASN A 330 2.08 -9.61 -6.97
N PHE A 331 2.85 -10.49 -6.33
CA PHE A 331 2.78 -11.92 -6.55
C PHE A 331 2.88 -12.72 -5.26
N LEU A 332 2.38 -13.95 -5.30
CA LEU A 332 2.50 -14.95 -4.23
C LEU A 332 3.20 -16.20 -4.76
N MET A 333 4.00 -16.83 -3.91
CA MET A 333 4.59 -18.15 -4.20
C MET A 333 4.51 -19.06 -2.98
N GLU A 334 4.26 -20.35 -3.25
CA GLU A 334 4.53 -21.38 -2.25
C GLU A 334 6.04 -21.57 -2.11
N ILE A 335 6.51 -21.65 -0.86
CA ILE A 335 7.92 -21.81 -0.53
C ILE A 335 8.11 -22.99 0.42
N PRO A 336 9.27 -23.68 0.38
CA PRO A 336 9.56 -24.74 1.33
C PRO A 336 9.74 -24.19 2.75
N LYS A 337 9.53 -25.04 3.77
CA LYS A 337 9.57 -24.62 5.19
C LYS A 337 10.94 -24.16 5.70
N ASP A 338 11.99 -24.46 4.94
CA ASP A 338 13.37 -24.05 5.21
C ASP A 338 13.84 -22.97 4.23
N PHE A 339 12.92 -22.25 3.59
CA PHE A 339 13.24 -21.13 2.71
C PHE A 339 13.85 -19.98 3.52
N ALA A 340 15.04 -19.54 3.14
CA ALA A 340 15.88 -18.69 4.00
C ALA A 340 15.68 -17.18 3.80
N GLY A 341 14.85 -16.76 2.86
CA GLY A 341 14.72 -15.38 2.41
C GLY A 341 14.98 -15.26 0.91
N VAL A 342 14.87 -14.05 0.39
CA VAL A 342 15.12 -13.73 -1.02
C VAL A 342 16.38 -12.90 -1.14
N ALA A 343 17.36 -13.38 -1.90
CA ALA A 343 18.57 -12.64 -2.20
C ALA A 343 18.44 -11.73 -3.42
N ALA A 344 17.65 -12.15 -4.42
CA ALA A 344 17.46 -11.39 -5.64
C ALA A 344 16.17 -11.78 -6.35
N ILE A 345 15.58 -10.80 -7.04
CA ILE A 345 14.54 -11.01 -8.04
C ILE A 345 15.03 -10.45 -9.36
N ASP A 346 15.07 -11.29 -10.39
CA ASP A 346 15.24 -10.82 -11.76
C ASP A 346 13.92 -10.90 -12.51
N TYR A 347 13.64 -9.86 -13.29
CA TYR A 347 12.59 -9.85 -14.30
C TYR A 347 13.22 -9.69 -15.68
N ALA A 348 13.13 -10.73 -16.50
CA ALA A 348 13.71 -10.73 -17.84
C ALA A 348 12.65 -11.14 -18.87
N GLY A 349 12.00 -10.15 -19.49
CA GLY A 349 11.01 -10.36 -20.55
C GLY A 349 9.67 -10.84 -20.04
N ASP A 350 9.55 -12.15 -19.79
CA ASP A 350 8.29 -12.83 -19.46
C ASP A 350 8.37 -13.75 -18.24
N THR A 351 9.50 -13.80 -17.55
CA THR A 351 9.71 -14.66 -16.38
C THR A 351 10.23 -13.85 -15.18
N LEU A 352 9.66 -14.10 -14.01
CA LEU A 352 10.24 -13.73 -12.71
C LEU A 352 11.10 -14.87 -12.18
N VAL A 353 12.32 -14.55 -11.76
CA VAL A 353 13.27 -15.50 -11.17
C VAL A 353 13.65 -15.04 -9.77
N ILE A 354 13.22 -15.79 -8.76
CA ILE A 354 13.47 -15.50 -7.34
C ILE A 354 14.61 -16.41 -6.88
N ARG A 355 15.70 -15.83 -6.42
CA ARG A 355 16.83 -16.57 -5.84
C ARG A 355 16.75 -16.54 -4.31
N GLU A 356 16.80 -17.72 -3.71
CA GLU A 356 16.82 -17.88 -2.26
C GLU A 356 18.13 -17.33 -1.67
N ASP A 357 18.03 -16.68 -0.51
CA ASP A 357 19.18 -16.27 0.28
C ASP A 357 19.88 -17.47 0.97
N GLY A 358 21.13 -17.29 1.38
CA GLY A 358 21.87 -18.31 2.12
C GLY A 358 22.40 -19.48 1.29
N GLY A 359 22.64 -20.62 1.96
CA GLY A 359 23.47 -21.71 1.43
C GLY A 359 22.76 -22.71 0.49
N HIS A 360 21.44 -22.65 0.37
CA HIS A 360 20.66 -23.63 -0.39
C HIS A 360 20.58 -23.31 -1.90
N SER A 361 20.76 -22.04 -2.29
CA SER A 361 20.79 -21.58 -3.69
C SER A 361 19.59 -22.04 -4.54
N ARG A 362 18.38 -22.14 -3.96
CA ARG A 362 17.19 -22.48 -4.74
C ARG A 362 16.79 -21.33 -5.64
N THR A 363 16.14 -21.68 -6.74
CA THR A 363 15.54 -20.73 -7.68
C THR A 363 14.08 -21.09 -7.87
N LEU A 364 13.20 -20.12 -7.67
CA LEU A 364 11.79 -20.22 -7.99
C LEU A 364 11.52 -19.37 -9.23
N THR A 365 10.62 -19.85 -10.10
CA THR A 365 10.31 -19.16 -11.36
C THR A 365 8.81 -19.04 -11.55
N MET A 366 8.37 -17.91 -12.11
CA MET A 366 6.98 -17.71 -12.53
C MET A 366 6.94 -17.09 -13.93
N ASP A 367 6.19 -17.70 -14.85
CA ASP A 367 5.92 -17.11 -16.16
C ASP A 367 4.83 -16.06 -16.02
N VAL A 368 5.21 -14.80 -16.19
CA VAL A 368 4.38 -13.62 -15.90
C VAL A 368 3.98 -12.84 -17.14
N GLY A 369 4.65 -13.08 -18.28
CA GLY A 369 4.47 -12.25 -19.48
C GLY A 369 5.01 -10.83 -19.28
N THR A 370 4.52 -9.89 -20.08
CA THR A 370 4.92 -8.49 -19.95
C THR A 370 4.21 -7.84 -18.76
N LEU A 371 4.98 -7.47 -17.72
CA LEU A 371 4.46 -6.80 -16.52
C LEU A 371 4.30 -5.29 -16.72
N PHE A 372 5.28 -4.67 -17.38
CA PHE A 372 5.36 -3.22 -17.57
C PHE A 372 5.52 -2.93 -19.07
N PRO A 373 4.43 -2.94 -19.85
CA PRO A 373 4.51 -2.59 -21.26
C PRO A 373 5.02 -1.14 -21.40
N ALA A 374 5.92 -0.91 -22.35
CA ALA A 374 6.33 0.45 -22.69
C ALA A 374 5.12 1.22 -23.26
N ASP A 375 4.95 2.46 -22.80
CA ASP A 375 3.91 3.39 -23.27
C ASP A 375 4.06 3.76 -24.75
#